data_AF-A0A945JW37-F1
#
_entry.id   AF-A0A945JW37-F1
#
_cell.length_a   1.000
_cell.length_b   1.000
_cell.length_c   1.000
_cell.angle_alpha   90.00
_cell.angle_beta   90.00
_cell.angle_gamma   90.00
#
_symmetry.space_group_name_H-M   'P 1'
#
loop_
_entity.id
_entity.type
_entity.pdbx_description
1 polymer ?
#
loop_
_entity_poly.entity_id
_entity_poly.type
_entity_poly.pdbx_seq_one_letter_code
_entity_poly.pdbx_strand_id
1 'polypeptide(L)'
;MTTVRVYCAGPLFNDPERAEMHAIAQALEKAGYETFLPQRDGFELSDVQRQFETSGVSPAQANRLVHRSIFDLDIYHLLQWSHACVANINGRVPDEGTVVEAALTWGAGRPLVLFKSDDRAPFDGEDNPMLSCLTNLQITDSVDAIPQVVAAEIARDRTADVAATLARGHRVADAVSASRESETPTDPGELARTLASIYAEV
;
A
#
# COMPACT_ATOMS: atom_id res chain seq x y z
N MET A 1 -23.08 16.29 -4.91
CA MET A 1 -21.63 16.02 -4.96
C MET A 1 -21.45 14.52 -4.95
N THR A 2 -20.59 13.97 -5.82
CA THR A 2 -20.26 12.53 -5.78
C THR A 2 -19.42 12.27 -4.54
N THR A 3 -19.84 11.30 -3.72
CA THR A 3 -19.09 10.88 -2.53
C THR A 3 -17.75 10.28 -2.96
N VAL A 4 -16.66 10.70 -2.32
CA VAL A 4 -15.33 10.13 -2.56
C VAL A 4 -15.25 8.78 -1.86
N ARG A 5 -14.67 7.80 -2.56
CA ARG A 5 -14.58 6.40 -2.11
C ARG A 5 -13.15 6.03 -1.73
N VAL A 6 -12.96 5.30 -0.66
CA VAL A 6 -11.64 4.91 -0.15
C VAL A 6 -11.60 3.42 0.14
N TYR A 7 -10.59 2.73 -0.40
CA TYR A 7 -10.29 1.35 -0.05
C TYR A 7 -9.43 1.32 1.21
N CYS A 8 -9.80 0.52 2.20
CA CYS A 8 -9.08 0.38 3.47
C CYS A 8 -8.33 -0.97 3.47
N ALA A 9 -7.05 -0.93 3.11
CA ALA A 9 -6.14 -2.08 3.09
C ALA A 9 -5.47 -2.24 4.45
N GLY A 10 -5.40 -3.47 4.98
CA GLY A 10 -4.72 -3.72 6.25
C GLY A 10 -5.00 -5.10 6.85
N PRO A 11 -4.26 -5.46 7.92
CA PRO A 11 -4.38 -6.75 8.58
C PRO A 11 -5.75 -6.93 9.26
N LEU A 12 -6.21 -8.19 9.35
CA LEU A 12 -7.51 -8.55 9.94
C LEU A 12 -7.46 -9.85 10.77
N PHE A 13 -6.27 -10.33 11.14
CA PHE A 13 -6.05 -11.67 11.67
C PHE A 13 -6.48 -11.81 13.14
N ASN A 14 -6.48 -10.72 13.91
CA ASN A 14 -6.90 -10.68 15.30
C ASN A 14 -7.83 -9.51 15.63
N ASP A 15 -8.41 -9.52 16.84
CA ASP A 15 -9.37 -8.49 17.28
C ASP A 15 -8.77 -7.07 17.27
N PRO A 16 -7.55 -6.84 17.80
CA PRO A 16 -6.90 -5.53 17.70
C PRO A 16 -6.74 -5.01 16.27
N GLU A 17 -6.25 -5.84 15.34
CA GLU A 17 -6.08 -5.47 13.92
C GLU A 17 -7.42 -5.10 13.28
N ARG A 18 -8.47 -5.91 13.50
CA ARG A 18 -9.81 -5.58 13.02
C ARG A 18 -10.34 -4.28 13.61
N ALA A 19 -10.15 -4.07 14.91
CA ALA A 19 -10.60 -2.85 15.58
C ALA A 19 -9.91 -1.60 15.03
N GLU A 20 -8.61 -1.68 14.74
CA GLU A 20 -7.84 -0.60 14.12
C GLU A 20 -8.33 -0.29 12.70
N MET A 21 -8.53 -1.32 11.89
CA MET A 21 -9.09 -1.14 10.54
C MET A 21 -10.50 -0.55 10.56
N HIS A 22 -11.33 -0.91 11.53
CA HIS A 22 -12.61 -0.27 11.76
C HIS A 22 -12.45 1.20 12.17
N ALA A 23 -11.48 1.54 13.02
CA ALA A 23 -11.23 2.92 13.42
C ALA A 23 -10.83 3.80 12.23
N ILE A 24 -9.97 3.29 11.33
CA ILE A 24 -9.58 3.94 10.08
C ILE A 24 -10.81 4.20 9.20
N ALA A 25 -11.62 3.17 8.95
CA ALA A 25 -12.83 3.31 8.13
C ALA A 25 -13.82 4.31 8.75
N GLN A 26 -14.01 4.28 10.08
CA GLN A 26 -14.89 5.21 10.79
C GLN A 26 -14.40 6.66 10.74
N ALA A 27 -13.08 6.90 10.81
CA ALA A 27 -12.52 8.25 10.69
C ALA A 27 -12.83 8.86 9.31
N LEU A 28 -12.68 8.06 8.25
CA LEU A 28 -13.04 8.43 6.88
C LEU A 28 -14.55 8.66 6.72
N GLU A 29 -15.38 7.75 7.22
CA GLU A 29 -16.84 7.87 7.13
C GLU A 29 -17.36 9.13 7.84
N LYS A 30 -16.82 9.46 9.03
CA LYS A 30 -17.15 10.69 9.76
C LYS A 30 -16.78 11.96 8.97
N ALA A 31 -15.73 11.89 8.14
CA ALA A 31 -15.31 12.97 7.26
C ALA A 31 -16.10 13.02 5.93
N GLY A 32 -17.07 12.11 5.73
CA GLY A 32 -17.96 12.09 4.57
C GLY A 32 -17.48 11.24 3.40
N TYR A 33 -16.46 10.40 3.58
CA TYR A 33 -16.03 9.41 2.59
C TYR A 33 -16.92 8.16 2.64
N GLU A 34 -17.07 7.50 1.49
CA GLU A 34 -17.57 6.13 1.40
C GLU A 34 -16.37 5.18 1.48
N THR A 35 -16.46 4.11 2.27
CA THR A 35 -15.33 3.19 2.49
C THR A 35 -15.66 1.79 2.00
N PHE A 36 -14.64 1.07 1.54
CA PHE A 36 -14.68 -0.38 1.40
C PHE A 36 -13.64 -0.97 2.33
N LEU A 37 -14.10 -1.78 3.27
CA LEU A 37 -13.28 -2.50 4.23
C LEU A 37 -13.46 -4.01 3.99
N PRO A 38 -12.46 -4.73 3.44
CA PRO A 38 -12.64 -6.09 2.91
C PRO A 38 -13.31 -7.07 3.88
N GLN A 39 -12.91 -7.08 5.16
CA GLN A 39 -13.49 -7.96 6.18
C GLN A 39 -14.92 -7.59 6.62
N ARG A 40 -15.41 -6.39 6.27
CA ARG A 40 -16.77 -5.92 6.59
C ARG A 40 -17.70 -6.02 5.38
N ASP A 41 -17.19 -5.61 4.22
CA ASP A 41 -17.98 -5.37 3.01
C ASP A 41 -17.79 -6.46 1.95
N GLY A 42 -16.77 -7.31 2.11
CA GLY A 42 -16.53 -8.49 1.29
C GLY A 42 -17.39 -9.69 1.72
N PHE A 43 -16.90 -10.89 1.45
CA PHE A 43 -17.56 -12.13 1.85
C PHE A 43 -16.64 -13.00 2.70
N GLU A 44 -17.24 -13.74 3.63
CA GLU A 44 -16.52 -14.68 4.49
C GLU A 44 -16.12 -15.94 3.72
N LEU A 45 -14.81 -16.20 3.64
CA LEU A 45 -14.20 -17.35 2.96
C LEU A 45 -14.83 -18.68 3.38
N SER A 46 -14.99 -18.85 4.68
CA SER A 46 -15.45 -20.11 5.27
C SER A 46 -16.91 -20.41 4.91
N ASP A 47 -17.75 -19.37 4.81
CA ASP A 47 -19.16 -19.51 4.45
C ASP A 47 -19.34 -19.83 2.97
N VAL A 48 -18.63 -19.12 2.09
CA VAL A 48 -18.69 -19.36 0.63
C VAL A 48 -18.13 -20.73 0.28
N GLN A 49 -17.03 -21.14 0.91
CA GLN A 49 -16.45 -22.47 0.70
C GLN A 49 -17.42 -23.59 1.14
N ARG A 50 -18.04 -23.45 2.31
CA ARG A 50 -19.05 -24.41 2.80
C ARG A 50 -20.22 -24.55 1.84
N GLN A 51 -20.65 -23.45 1.21
CA GLN A 51 -21.74 -23.47 0.25
C GLN A 51 -21.36 -24.22 -1.04
N PHE A 52 -20.13 -24.04 -1.53
CA PHE A 52 -19.63 -24.81 -2.68
C PHE A 52 -19.56 -26.31 -2.38
N GLU A 53 -19.03 -26.68 -1.21
CA GLU A 53 -18.93 -28.08 -0.78
C GLU A 53 -20.31 -28.73 -0.65
N THR A 54 -21.29 -28.02 -0.06
CA THR A 54 -22.69 -28.47 0.04
C THR A 54 -23.34 -28.64 -1.35
N SER A 55 -22.87 -27.90 -2.35
CA SER A 55 -23.33 -27.97 -3.74
C SER A 55 -22.63 -29.06 -4.56
N GLY A 56 -21.80 -29.91 -3.92
CA GLY A 56 -21.08 -31.01 -4.58
C GLY A 56 -19.78 -30.59 -5.28
N VAL A 57 -19.31 -29.36 -5.07
CA VAL A 57 -18.01 -28.90 -5.57
C VAL A 57 -16.92 -29.47 -4.67
N SER A 58 -15.87 -30.06 -5.26
CA SER A 58 -14.74 -30.58 -4.48
C SER A 58 -14.05 -29.45 -3.68
N PRO A 59 -13.51 -29.71 -2.47
CA PRO A 59 -12.82 -28.70 -1.66
C PRO A 59 -11.71 -27.97 -2.42
N ALA A 60 -10.94 -28.69 -3.24
CA ALA A 60 -9.88 -28.10 -4.06
C ALA A 60 -10.42 -27.15 -5.13
N GLN A 61 -11.59 -27.45 -5.71
CA GLN A 61 -12.22 -26.57 -6.70
C GLN A 61 -12.92 -25.38 -6.03
N ALA A 62 -13.55 -25.59 -4.87
CA ALA A 62 -14.12 -24.52 -4.05
C ALA A 62 -13.03 -23.51 -3.65
N ASN A 63 -11.90 -23.98 -3.12
CA ASN A 63 -10.78 -23.12 -2.76
C ASN A 63 -10.27 -22.28 -3.95
N ARG A 64 -10.11 -22.89 -5.14
CA ARG A 64 -9.73 -22.16 -6.37
C ARG A 64 -10.73 -21.08 -6.77
N LEU A 65 -12.03 -21.38 -6.69
CA LEU A 65 -13.08 -20.42 -7.03
C LEU A 65 -13.09 -19.25 -6.05
N VAL A 66 -12.98 -19.55 -4.76
CA VAL A 66 -13.01 -18.52 -3.72
C VAL A 66 -11.78 -17.61 -3.80
N HIS A 67 -10.56 -18.16 -3.95
CA HIS A 67 -9.35 -17.34 -4.10
C HIS A 67 -9.42 -16.39 -5.30
N ARG A 68 -9.93 -16.87 -6.44
CA ARG A 68 -10.12 -16.01 -7.63
C ARG A 68 -11.18 -14.93 -7.39
N SER A 69 -12.26 -15.29 -6.70
CA SER A 69 -13.35 -14.35 -6.40
C SER A 69 -12.90 -13.23 -5.47
N ILE A 70 -12.06 -13.54 -4.47
CA ILE A 70 -11.45 -12.53 -3.57
C ILE A 70 -10.58 -11.58 -4.40
N PHE A 71 -9.64 -12.15 -5.16
CA PHE A 71 -8.74 -11.36 -5.98
C PHE A 71 -9.50 -10.42 -6.93
N ASP A 72 -10.47 -10.94 -7.69
CA ASP A 72 -11.24 -10.13 -8.64
C ASP A 72 -12.06 -9.03 -7.94
N LEU A 73 -12.66 -9.34 -6.77
CA LEU A 73 -13.44 -8.38 -5.98
C LEU A 73 -12.58 -7.26 -5.41
N ASP A 74 -11.44 -7.62 -4.80
CA ASP A 74 -10.55 -6.67 -4.15
C ASP A 74 -9.87 -5.78 -5.18
N ILE A 75 -9.39 -6.33 -6.29
CA ILE A 75 -8.81 -5.56 -7.38
C ILE A 75 -9.83 -4.60 -8.00
N TYR A 76 -11.08 -5.03 -8.19
CA TYR A 76 -12.15 -4.15 -8.65
C TYR A 76 -12.38 -2.99 -7.67
N HIS A 77 -12.47 -3.27 -6.36
CA HIS A 77 -12.71 -2.24 -5.36
C HIS A 77 -11.52 -1.29 -5.22
N LEU A 78 -10.31 -1.83 -5.25
CA LEU A 78 -9.06 -1.11 -5.11
C LEU A 78 -8.75 -0.19 -6.30
N LEU A 79 -8.94 -0.67 -7.54
CA LEU A 79 -8.48 0.05 -8.73
C LEU A 79 -9.59 0.76 -9.50
N GLN A 80 -10.83 0.29 -9.40
CA GLN A 80 -11.94 0.83 -10.19
C GLN A 80 -12.99 1.57 -9.35
N TRP A 81 -13.45 0.99 -8.23
CA TRP A 81 -14.53 1.58 -7.45
C TRP A 81 -14.09 2.73 -6.54
N SER A 82 -12.96 2.55 -5.83
CA SER A 82 -12.41 3.55 -4.92
C SER A 82 -11.78 4.72 -5.71
N HIS A 83 -11.44 5.83 -5.05
CA HIS A 83 -10.64 6.93 -5.60
C HIS A 83 -9.26 7.01 -4.95
N ALA A 84 -9.10 6.41 -3.76
CA ALA A 84 -7.86 6.37 -2.98
C ALA A 84 -7.77 5.05 -2.19
N CYS A 85 -6.57 4.68 -1.79
CA CYS A 85 -6.30 3.60 -0.85
C CYS A 85 -5.64 4.15 0.42
N VAL A 86 -6.08 3.67 1.59
CA VAL A 86 -5.37 3.81 2.86
C VAL A 86 -4.88 2.43 3.24
N ALA A 87 -3.56 2.26 3.35
CA ALA A 87 -2.91 1.01 3.68
C ALA A 87 -2.29 1.06 5.08
N ASN A 88 -2.79 0.23 5.99
CA ASN A 88 -2.28 0.05 7.32
C ASN A 88 -1.09 -0.91 7.30
N ILE A 89 0.12 -0.37 7.46
CA ILE A 89 1.39 -1.11 7.44
C ILE A 89 1.94 -1.38 8.85
N ASN A 90 1.06 -1.42 9.85
CA ASN A 90 1.40 -1.87 11.19
C ASN A 90 1.92 -3.33 11.18
N GLY A 91 2.76 -3.63 12.16
CA GLY A 91 3.46 -4.90 12.29
C GLY A 91 4.96 -4.79 12.02
N ARG A 92 5.71 -5.80 12.50
CA ARG A 92 7.14 -5.95 12.20
C ARG A 92 7.38 -6.25 10.72
N VAL A 93 6.47 -7.02 10.15
CA VAL A 93 6.39 -7.24 8.72
C VAL A 93 4.96 -6.86 8.36
N PRO A 94 4.77 -5.82 7.54
CA PRO A 94 3.44 -5.47 7.04
C PRO A 94 2.78 -6.66 6.37
N ASP A 95 1.46 -6.73 6.48
CA ASP A 95 0.66 -7.78 5.85
C ASP A 95 0.94 -7.85 4.33
N GLU A 96 1.11 -9.07 3.82
CA GLU A 96 1.50 -9.30 2.43
C GLU A 96 0.42 -8.84 1.44
N GLY A 97 -0.86 -9.01 1.79
CA GLY A 97 -1.98 -8.52 0.99
C GLY A 97 -1.96 -7.00 0.89
N THR A 98 -1.81 -6.34 2.04
CA THR A 98 -1.71 -4.88 2.15
C THR A 98 -0.56 -4.31 1.35
N VAL A 99 0.62 -4.96 1.37
CA VAL A 99 1.78 -4.55 0.57
C VAL A 99 1.49 -4.66 -0.93
N VAL A 100 0.83 -5.74 -1.38
CA VAL A 100 0.42 -5.91 -2.78
C VAL A 100 -0.56 -4.82 -3.20
N GLU A 101 -1.57 -4.53 -2.37
CA GLU A 101 -2.58 -3.50 -2.63
C GLU A 101 -1.98 -2.10 -2.71
N ALA A 102 -1.06 -1.76 -1.80
CA ALA A 102 -0.32 -0.50 -1.83
C ALA A 102 0.53 -0.37 -3.12
N ALA A 103 1.25 -1.42 -3.49
CA ALA A 103 2.08 -1.44 -4.69
C ALA A 103 1.24 -1.30 -5.97
N LEU A 104 0.09 -1.98 -6.06
CA LEU A 104 -0.84 -1.87 -7.18
C LEU A 104 -1.46 -0.47 -7.27
N THR A 105 -1.82 0.13 -6.14
CA THR A 105 -2.35 1.49 -6.07
C THR A 105 -1.33 2.50 -6.61
N TRP A 106 -0.09 2.42 -6.13
CA TRP A 106 1.00 3.29 -6.61
C TRP A 106 1.27 3.07 -8.10
N GLY A 107 1.37 1.80 -8.53
CA GLY A 107 1.63 1.45 -9.93
C GLY A 107 0.52 1.90 -10.88
N ALA A 108 -0.71 1.98 -10.40
CA ALA A 108 -1.85 2.53 -11.14
C ALA A 108 -1.95 4.07 -11.07
N GLY A 109 -0.98 4.75 -10.43
CA GLY A 109 -0.96 6.21 -10.30
C GLY A 109 -2.10 6.76 -9.43
N ARG A 110 -2.64 5.95 -8.51
CA ARG A 110 -3.79 6.34 -7.68
C ARG A 110 -3.32 6.93 -6.34
N PRO A 111 -4.11 7.81 -5.72
CA PRO A 111 -3.86 8.30 -4.37
C PRO A 111 -3.69 7.13 -3.37
N LEU A 112 -2.58 7.15 -2.63
CA LEU A 112 -2.20 6.15 -1.64
C LEU A 112 -1.78 6.85 -0.36
N VAL A 113 -2.27 6.37 0.78
CA VAL A 113 -1.83 6.79 2.10
C VAL A 113 -1.31 5.57 2.84
N LEU A 114 -0.10 5.65 3.38
CA LEU A 114 0.42 4.65 4.31
C LEU A 114 0.14 5.11 5.75
N PHE A 115 -0.43 4.23 6.56
CA PHE A 115 -0.64 4.44 7.98
C PHE A 115 0.23 3.48 8.80
N LYS A 116 0.92 4.00 9.81
CA LYS A 116 1.69 3.21 10.78
C LYS A 116 1.76 3.90 12.13
N SER A 117 1.32 3.23 13.19
CA SER A 117 1.29 3.76 14.55
C SER A 117 1.97 2.82 15.57
N ASP A 118 2.79 1.88 15.12
CA ASP A 118 3.54 0.98 15.99
C ASP A 118 5.05 0.92 15.71
N ASP A 119 5.83 0.70 16.77
CA ASP A 119 7.29 0.81 16.78
C ASP A 119 8.02 -0.47 16.35
N ARG A 120 7.32 -1.43 15.72
CA ARG A 120 7.89 -2.76 15.44
C ARG A 120 8.67 -2.81 14.13
N ALA A 121 8.88 -1.66 13.48
CA ALA A 121 9.57 -1.57 12.21
C ALA A 121 10.98 -2.21 12.24
N PRO A 122 11.42 -2.85 11.14
CA PRO A 122 12.79 -3.28 10.96
C PRO A 122 13.75 -2.07 10.76
N PHE A 123 15.00 -2.29 10.34
CA PHE A 123 15.94 -1.24 9.88
C PHE A 123 16.05 0.04 10.74
N ASP A 124 16.41 -0.09 12.03
CA ASP A 124 16.58 1.07 12.93
C ASP A 124 15.29 1.90 13.15
N GLY A 125 14.12 1.24 13.02
CA GLY A 125 12.81 1.87 13.19
C GLY A 125 12.10 2.21 11.89
N GLU A 126 12.67 1.87 10.74
CA GLU A 126 12.12 2.15 9.41
C GLU A 126 11.59 0.89 8.71
N ASP A 127 10.49 1.03 7.97
CA ASP A 127 10.03 -0.03 7.09
C ASP A 127 10.94 -0.20 5.87
N ASN A 128 10.75 -1.32 5.17
CA ASN A 128 11.46 -1.60 3.92
C ASN A 128 11.35 -0.39 2.97
N PRO A 129 12.46 0.12 2.39
CA PRO A 129 12.44 1.29 1.52
C PRO A 129 11.57 1.12 0.27
N MET A 130 11.33 -0.11 -0.19
CA MET A 130 10.41 -0.38 -1.30
C MET A 130 8.95 -0.11 -0.93
N LEU A 131 8.61 -0.16 0.37
CA LEU A 131 7.29 0.15 0.89
C LEU A 131 7.18 1.63 1.26
N SER A 132 8.08 2.14 2.10
CA SER A 132 8.01 3.53 2.59
C SER A 132 8.15 4.57 1.46
N CYS A 133 8.88 4.26 0.40
CA CYS A 133 8.98 5.15 -0.76
C CYS A 133 7.72 5.18 -1.64
N LEU A 134 6.73 4.29 -1.46
CA LEU A 134 5.46 4.37 -2.21
C LEU A 134 4.73 5.70 -1.96
N THR A 135 4.92 6.31 -0.79
CA THR A 135 4.39 7.63 -0.44
C THR A 135 5.50 8.66 -0.21
N ASN A 136 6.67 8.49 -0.83
CA ASN A 136 7.83 9.38 -0.64
C ASN A 136 8.16 9.61 0.85
N LEU A 137 8.17 8.52 1.62
CA LEU A 137 8.45 8.51 3.07
C LEU A 137 7.42 9.28 3.91
N GLN A 138 6.27 9.68 3.33
CA GLN A 138 5.17 10.29 4.07
C GLN A 138 4.25 9.19 4.60
N ILE A 139 4.37 8.89 5.89
CA ILE A 139 3.56 7.90 6.59
C ILE A 139 2.84 8.62 7.72
N THR A 140 1.52 8.42 7.83
CA THR A 140 0.72 9.00 8.92
C THR A 140 0.62 8.02 10.08
N ASP A 141 0.80 8.49 11.30
CA ASP A 141 0.72 7.67 12.53
C ASP A 141 -0.56 7.90 13.34
N SER A 142 -1.39 8.84 12.90
CA SER A 142 -2.64 9.20 13.53
C SER A 142 -3.83 8.85 12.65
N VAL A 143 -4.74 8.05 13.20
CA VAL A 143 -6.03 7.72 12.56
C VAL A 143 -6.85 8.99 12.30
N ASP A 144 -6.80 9.97 13.21
CA ASP A 144 -7.55 11.22 13.09
C ASP A 144 -7.03 12.11 11.95
N ALA A 145 -5.76 11.95 11.56
CA ALA A 145 -5.16 12.70 10.47
C ALA A 145 -5.48 12.10 9.08
N ILE A 146 -5.85 10.81 9.02
CA ILE A 146 -6.08 10.08 7.76
C ILE A 146 -7.01 10.84 6.79
N PRO A 147 -8.18 11.37 7.19
CA PRO A 147 -9.05 12.09 6.27
C PRO A 147 -8.39 13.30 5.60
N GLN A 148 -7.60 14.06 6.35
CA GLN A 148 -6.89 15.22 5.82
C GLN A 148 -5.78 14.78 4.85
N VAL A 149 -5.04 13.73 5.18
CA VAL A 149 -3.98 13.19 4.32
C VAL A 149 -4.57 12.61 3.03
N VAL A 150 -5.70 11.89 3.09
CA VAL A 150 -6.42 11.41 1.91
C VAL A 150 -6.89 12.57 1.03
N ALA A 151 -7.43 13.64 1.61
CA ALA A 151 -7.83 14.82 0.85
C ALA A 151 -6.63 15.47 0.11
N ALA A 152 -5.50 15.61 0.80
CA ALA A 152 -4.27 16.14 0.23
C ALA A 152 -3.74 15.25 -0.89
N GLU A 153 -3.71 13.93 -0.66
CA GLU A 153 -3.29 12.99 -1.68
C GLU A 153 -4.22 13.08 -2.89
N ILE A 154 -5.54 13.04 -2.75
CA ILE A 154 -6.46 13.17 -3.90
C ILE A 154 -6.24 14.45 -4.71
N ALA A 155 -5.91 15.57 -4.06
CA ALA A 155 -5.68 16.85 -4.73
C ALA A 155 -4.31 16.95 -5.43
N ARG A 156 -3.34 16.10 -5.07
CA ARG A 156 -1.98 16.12 -5.63
C ARG A 156 -1.95 15.58 -7.06
N ASP A 157 -1.28 16.28 -7.96
CA ASP A 157 -0.92 15.71 -9.26
C ASP A 157 0.18 14.66 -9.07
N ARG A 158 -0.11 13.44 -9.52
CA ARG A 158 0.78 12.28 -9.43
C ARG A 158 1.00 11.58 -10.77
N THR A 159 0.60 12.24 -11.86
CA THR A 159 0.70 11.70 -13.23
C THR A 159 2.14 11.33 -13.59
N ALA A 160 3.12 12.04 -13.04
CA ALA A 160 4.53 11.85 -13.33
C ALA A 160 5.27 10.96 -12.31
N ASP A 161 4.65 10.53 -11.20
CA ASP A 161 5.37 9.91 -10.08
C ASP A 161 6.15 8.66 -10.49
N VAL A 162 5.49 7.75 -11.20
CA VAL A 162 6.10 6.49 -11.67
C VAL A 162 7.21 6.81 -12.66
N ALA A 163 6.96 7.66 -13.66
CA ALA A 163 7.94 8.03 -14.67
C ALA A 163 9.18 8.73 -14.07
N ALA A 164 8.96 9.64 -13.12
CA ALA A 164 10.03 10.33 -12.40
C ALA A 164 10.84 9.36 -11.52
N THR A 165 10.17 8.40 -10.87
CA THR A 165 10.83 7.35 -10.09
C THR A 165 11.71 6.46 -10.96
N LEU A 166 11.22 6.06 -12.14
CA LEU A 166 12.00 5.29 -13.12
C LEU A 166 13.20 6.09 -13.64
N ALA A 167 13.01 7.37 -13.98
CA ALA A 167 14.10 8.24 -14.44
C ALA A 167 15.19 8.42 -13.37
N ARG A 168 14.79 8.64 -12.11
CA ARG A 168 15.74 8.69 -10.98
C ARG A 168 16.42 7.34 -10.77
N GLY A 169 15.67 6.24 -10.80
CA GLY A 169 16.18 4.88 -10.67
C GLY A 169 17.25 4.55 -11.71
N HIS A 170 17.07 5.01 -12.95
CA HIS A 170 18.09 4.89 -14.00
C HIS A 170 19.38 5.64 -13.63
N ARG A 171 19.30 6.90 -13.19
CA ARG A 171 20.47 7.66 -12.73
C ARG A 171 21.18 6.96 -11.56
N VAL A 172 20.43 6.39 -10.62
CA VAL A 172 20.98 5.61 -9.49
C VAL A 172 21.68 4.35 -9.99
N ALA A 173 21.09 3.61 -10.93
CA ALA A 173 21.67 2.42 -11.51
C ALA A 173 22.99 2.72 -12.25
N ASP A 174 23.04 3.83 -13.00
CA ASP A 174 24.25 4.31 -13.67
C ASP A 174 25.36 4.63 -12.65
N ALA A 175 25.03 5.35 -11.58
CA ALA A 175 25.97 5.69 -10.51
C ALA A 175 26.52 4.44 -9.79
N VAL A 176 25.67 3.46 -9.50
CA VAL A 176 26.07 2.19 -8.88
C VAL A 176 26.95 1.38 -9.84
N SER A 177 26.63 1.34 -11.13
CA SER A 177 27.44 0.61 -12.13
C SER A 177 28.82 1.24 -12.27
N ALA A 178 28.89 2.57 -12.43
CA ALA A 178 30.16 3.30 -12.48
C ALA A 178 31.01 3.08 -11.22
N SER A 179 30.38 2.99 -10.04
CA SER A 179 31.09 2.69 -8.80
C SER A 179 31.77 1.32 -8.82
N ARG A 180 31.18 0.32 -9.48
CA ARG A 180 31.68 -1.06 -9.50
C ARG A 180 32.75 -1.32 -10.58
N GLU A 181 32.74 -0.53 -11.66
CA GLU A 181 33.67 -0.68 -12.79
C GLU A 181 35.03 0.00 -12.57
N SER A 182 35.14 0.81 -11.51
CA SER A 182 36.41 1.43 -11.10
C SER A 182 37.44 0.36 -10.68
N GLU A 183 38.59 0.30 -11.34
CA GLU A 183 39.72 -0.58 -10.98
C GLU A 183 40.32 -0.24 -9.60
N THR A 184 40.08 0.97 -9.11
CA THR A 184 40.37 1.39 -7.73
C THR A 184 39.15 1.18 -6.83
N PRO A 185 39.30 0.80 -5.54
CA PRO A 185 38.18 0.73 -4.61
C PRO A 185 37.45 2.07 -4.62
N THR A 186 36.17 2.06 -4.99
CA THR A 186 35.38 3.29 -5.10
C THR A 186 35.35 3.98 -3.76
N ASP A 187 35.66 5.29 -3.73
CA ASP A 187 35.43 6.13 -2.56
C ASP A 187 33.92 6.09 -2.24
N PRO A 188 33.49 5.51 -1.12
CA PRO A 188 32.07 5.53 -0.74
C PRO A 188 31.51 6.95 -0.68
N GLY A 189 32.38 7.95 -0.45
CA GLY A 189 32.03 9.37 -0.50
C GLY A 189 31.64 9.85 -1.90
N GLU A 190 32.18 9.29 -2.98
CA GLU A 190 31.83 9.68 -4.35
C GLU A 190 30.42 9.22 -4.71
N LEU A 191 30.10 7.95 -4.45
CA LEU A 191 28.74 7.43 -4.63
C LEU A 191 27.74 8.22 -3.79
N ALA A 192 28.07 8.51 -2.53
CA ALA A 192 27.21 9.32 -1.66
C ALA A 192 26.95 10.73 -2.22
N ARG A 193 27.97 11.41 -2.75
CA ARG A 193 27.82 12.73 -3.39
C ARG A 193 26.93 12.66 -4.64
N THR A 194 27.12 11.65 -5.47
CA THR A 194 26.30 11.45 -6.67
C THR A 194 24.84 11.18 -6.31
N LEU A 195 24.59 10.31 -5.34
CA LEU A 195 23.23 10.06 -4.83
C LEU A 195 22.61 11.35 -4.27
N ALA A 196 23.34 12.11 -3.45
CA ALA A 196 22.85 13.38 -2.93
C ALA A 196 22.47 14.37 -4.06
N SER A 197 23.25 14.41 -5.13
CA SER A 197 22.94 15.24 -6.31
C SER A 197 21.68 14.77 -7.04
N ILE A 198 21.43 13.46 -7.16
CA ILE A 198 20.24 12.92 -7.83
C ILE A 198 18.96 13.30 -7.07
N TYR A 199 19.04 13.37 -5.75
CA TYR A 199 17.89 13.63 -4.87
C TYR A 199 17.76 15.10 -4.43
N ALA A 200 18.72 15.98 -4.73
CA ALA A 200 18.63 17.40 -4.42
C ALA A 200 17.51 18.14 -5.18
N GLU A 201 16.94 17.50 -6.20
CA GLU A 201 15.90 18.05 -7.10
C GLU A 201 14.48 17.52 -6.78
N VAL A 202 14.33 16.70 -5.73
CA VAL A 202 13.10 15.97 -5.39
C VAL A 202 12.34 16.62 -4.25
#